data_AF-A0A356F3Y4-F1
#
_entry.id   AF-A0A356F3Y4-F1
#
_cell.length_a   1.000
_cell.length_b   1.000
_cell.length_c   1.000
_cell.angle_alpha   90.00
_cell.angle_beta   90.00
_cell.angle_gamma   90.00
#
_symmetry.space_group_name_H-M   'P 1'
#
loop_
_entity.id
_entity.type
_entity.pdbx_description
1 polymer ?
#
loop_
_entity_poly.entity_id
_entity_poly.type
_entity_poly.pdbx_seq_one_letter_code
_entity_poly.pdbx_strand_id
1 'polypeptide(L)'
;MKMSMYKINEKTGIDEFGVDHSNFSLRDELEYNMMRANQSMPKQQNVVRQAVGALKDMNRNYWDMKKDNTIGNDDYFHCKANYEAADRGDLGRAIAQWLGDKKEDFDYYKNQLRGLSPLEASLDRIHDRNVNKIGRQRAQSGLYSNSRDACESFRVKGINDDY
;
A
#
# COMPACT_ATOMS: atom_id res chain seq x y z
N MET A 1 29.49 -15.22 4.17
CA MET A 1 28.10 -15.14 4.67
C MET A 1 27.57 -13.77 4.28
N LYS A 2 26.57 -13.67 3.39
CA LYS A 2 25.98 -12.37 3.02
C LYS A 2 25.28 -11.81 4.27
N MET A 3 25.72 -10.66 4.75
CA MET A 3 25.15 -10.02 5.93
C MET A 3 24.04 -9.08 5.47
N SER A 4 22.83 -9.62 5.30
CA SER A 4 21.64 -8.82 5.00
C SER A 4 21.09 -8.21 6.28
N MET A 5 20.69 -6.93 6.23
CA MET A 5 20.03 -6.28 7.37
C MET A 5 18.61 -6.80 7.63
N TYR A 6 18.05 -7.60 6.70
CA TYR A 6 16.65 -8.01 6.71
C TYR A 6 16.52 -9.52 6.64
N LYS A 7 15.38 -10.04 7.11
CA LYS A 7 15.09 -11.48 7.05
C LYS A 7 14.75 -11.88 5.62
N ILE A 8 15.64 -12.65 5.00
CA ILE A 8 15.42 -13.27 3.70
C ILE A 8 14.89 -14.69 3.94
N ASN A 9 13.81 -15.06 3.26
CA ASN A 9 13.33 -16.44 3.26
C ASN A 9 14.34 -17.32 2.50
N GLU A 10 14.99 -18.23 3.20
CA GLU A 10 16.04 -19.09 2.63
C GLU A 10 15.56 -20.01 1.49
N LYS A 11 14.27 -20.33 1.42
CA LYS A 11 13.70 -21.17 0.36
C LYS A 11 13.40 -20.39 -0.92
N THR A 12 12.94 -19.14 -0.79
CA THR A 12 12.49 -18.34 -1.93
C THR A 12 13.47 -17.25 -2.34
N GLY A 13 14.44 -16.91 -1.48
CA GLY A 13 15.32 -15.75 -1.69
C GLY A 13 14.61 -14.41 -1.50
N ILE A 14 13.34 -14.42 -1.05
CA ILE A 14 12.50 -13.22 -0.94
C ILE A 14 12.53 -12.68 0.48
N ASP A 15 12.70 -11.38 0.65
CA ASP A 15 12.66 -10.73 1.95
C ASP A 15 11.25 -10.36 2.44
N GLU A 16 11.17 -9.81 3.65
CA GLU A 16 9.90 -9.38 4.26
C GLU A 16 9.15 -8.26 3.50
N PHE A 17 9.82 -7.63 2.54
CA PHE A 17 9.27 -6.59 1.68
C PHE A 17 8.92 -7.10 0.27
N GLY A 18 9.08 -8.39 0.00
CA GLY A 18 8.75 -9.01 -1.28
C GLY A 18 9.83 -8.83 -2.35
N VAL A 19 11.06 -8.49 -1.99
CA VAL A 19 12.19 -8.35 -2.92
C VAL A 19 12.92 -9.67 -3.03
N ASP A 20 13.20 -10.13 -4.25
CA ASP A 20 13.98 -11.34 -4.52
C ASP A 20 15.49 -11.02 -4.62
N HIS A 21 16.27 -11.62 -3.73
CA HIS A 21 17.72 -11.44 -3.61
C HIS A 21 18.53 -12.53 -4.33
N SER A 22 17.88 -13.49 -5.01
CA SER A 22 18.53 -14.65 -5.63
C SER A 22 19.63 -14.28 -6.64
N ASN A 23 19.45 -13.15 -7.35
CA ASN A 23 20.38 -12.65 -8.35
C ASN A 23 21.17 -11.40 -7.91
N PHE A 24 21.09 -10.99 -6.64
CA PHE A 24 21.80 -9.80 -6.16
C PHE A 24 23.30 -10.06 -6.06
N SER A 25 24.10 -9.21 -6.71
CA SER A 25 25.52 -9.08 -6.45
C SER A 25 25.77 -8.47 -5.06
N LEU A 26 27.03 -8.47 -4.62
CA LEU A 26 27.39 -7.83 -3.35
C LEU A 26 27.13 -6.31 -3.37
N ARG A 27 27.23 -5.68 -4.55
CA ARG A 27 26.92 -4.26 -4.71
C ARG A 27 25.41 -4.03 -4.63
N ASP A 28 24.61 -4.87 -5.27
CA ASP A 28 23.15 -4.76 -5.22
C ASP A 28 22.62 -4.94 -3.80
N GLU A 29 23.19 -5.90 -3.04
CA GLU A 29 22.89 -6.05 -1.60
C GLU A 29 23.26 -4.80 -0.80
N LEU A 30 24.42 -4.19 -1.07
CA LEU A 30 24.87 -3.01 -0.35
C LEU A 30 23.98 -1.79 -0.66
N GLU A 31 23.67 -1.56 -1.93
CA GLU A 31 22.78 -0.50 -2.38
C GLU A 31 21.38 -0.68 -1.81
N TYR A 32 20.86 -1.91 -1.83
CA TYR A 32 19.59 -2.25 -1.20
C TYR A 32 19.60 -1.94 0.29
N ASN A 33 20.61 -2.42 1.02
CA ASN A 33 20.72 -2.16 2.46
C ASN A 33 20.87 -0.66 2.77
N MET A 34 21.64 0.09 1.99
CA MET A 34 21.80 1.55 2.15
C MET A 34 20.50 2.31 1.85
N MET A 35 19.80 1.93 0.79
CA MET A 35 18.50 2.48 0.44
C MET A 35 17.50 2.26 1.57
N ARG A 36 17.40 1.03 2.09
CA ARG A 36 16.50 0.72 3.21
C ARG A 36 16.90 1.38 4.52
N ALA A 37 18.20 1.51 4.81
CA ALA A 37 18.69 2.26 5.97
C ALA A 37 18.37 3.77 5.87
N ASN A 38 18.41 4.34 4.65
CA ASN A 38 18.01 5.73 4.42
C ASN A 38 16.49 5.92 4.47
N GLN A 39 15.70 4.88 4.17
CA GLN A 39 14.24 4.90 4.33
C GLN A 39 13.78 4.68 5.77
N SER A 40 14.55 3.92 6.57
CA SER A 40 14.29 3.76 8.00
C SER A 40 14.67 5.00 8.81
N MET A 41 15.41 5.95 8.22
CA MET A 41 15.44 7.31 8.74
C MET A 41 14.06 7.93 8.52
N PRO A 42 13.28 8.19 9.59
CA PRO A 42 11.97 8.79 9.43
C PRO A 42 12.14 10.11 8.67
N LYS A 43 11.41 10.28 7.55
CA LYS A 43 11.08 11.64 7.07
C LYS A 43 10.47 12.32 8.28
N GLN A 44 11.23 13.14 9.02
CA GLN A 44 10.75 13.87 10.20
C GLN A 44 9.80 14.98 9.75
N GLN A 45 8.71 14.61 9.08
CA GLN A 45 7.56 15.47 8.91
C GLN A 45 6.88 15.58 10.26
N ASN A 46 6.54 16.81 10.64
CA ASN A 46 5.73 17.09 11.82
C ASN A 46 4.55 16.11 11.92
N VAL A 47 4.38 15.43 13.05
CA VAL A 47 3.36 14.40 13.26
C VAL A 47 1.94 14.87 12.92
N VAL A 48 1.63 16.15 13.16
CA VAL A 48 0.34 16.76 12.76
C VAL A 48 0.21 16.80 11.24
N ARG A 49 1.28 17.14 10.52
CA ARG A 49 1.28 17.13 9.04
C ARG A 49 1.13 15.72 8.48
N GLN A 50 1.74 14.72 9.12
CA GLN A 50 1.53 13.32 8.73
C GLN A 50 0.07 12.92 8.90
N ALA A 51 -0.52 13.22 10.06
CA ALA A 51 -1.88 12.82 10.39
C ALA A 51 -2.92 13.50 9.50
N VAL A 52 -2.87 14.83 9.39
CA VAL A 52 -3.79 15.61 8.54
C VAL A 52 -3.61 15.22 7.07
N GLY A 53 -2.37 15.04 6.64
CA GLY A 53 -2.05 14.61 5.30
C GLY A 53 -2.62 13.23 4.97
N ALA A 54 -2.42 12.25 5.84
CA ALA A 54 -2.89 10.88 5.63
C ALA A 54 -4.42 10.82 5.57
N LEU A 55 -5.11 11.54 6.47
CA LEU A 55 -6.57 11.69 6.42
C LEU A 55 -7.03 12.31 5.09
N LYS A 56 -6.32 13.33 4.62
CA LYS A 56 -6.63 13.99 3.35
C LYS A 56 -6.43 13.06 2.16
N ASP A 57 -5.35 12.27 2.13
CA ASP A 57 -5.07 11.34 1.03
C ASP A 57 -6.11 10.22 0.97
N MET A 58 -6.43 9.62 2.12
CA MET A 58 -7.46 8.57 2.20
C MET A 58 -8.82 9.09 1.73
N ASN A 59 -9.22 10.29 2.19
CA ASN A 59 -10.48 10.90 1.75
C ASN A 59 -10.45 11.31 0.27
N ARG A 60 -9.36 11.91 -0.21
CA ARG A 60 -9.23 12.32 -1.62
C ARG A 60 -9.39 11.11 -2.53
N ASN A 61 -8.65 10.02 -2.28
CA ASN A 61 -8.72 8.84 -3.14
C ASN A 61 -10.10 8.18 -3.13
N TYR A 62 -10.82 8.21 -2.00
CA TYR A 62 -12.22 7.77 -1.98
C TYR A 62 -13.08 8.57 -2.97
N TRP A 63 -12.95 9.89 -2.98
CA TRP A 63 -13.73 10.74 -3.89
C TRP A 63 -13.25 10.66 -5.33
N ASP A 64 -11.94 10.55 -5.57
CA ASP A 64 -11.37 10.35 -6.91
C ASP A 64 -11.87 9.03 -7.51
N MET A 65 -11.90 7.93 -6.75
CA MET A 65 -12.48 6.65 -7.16
C MET A 65 -13.95 6.79 -7.56
N LYS A 66 -14.75 7.51 -6.75
CA LYS A 66 -16.16 7.75 -7.04
C LYS A 66 -16.38 8.65 -8.26
N LYS A 67 -15.50 9.63 -8.47
CA LYS A 67 -15.55 10.54 -9.62
C LYS A 67 -15.09 9.86 -10.90
N ASP A 68 -14.06 9.02 -10.82
CA ASP A 68 -13.54 8.22 -11.93
C ASP A 68 -14.62 7.25 -12.44
N ASN A 69 -15.32 6.58 -11.52
CA ASN A 69 -16.46 5.71 -11.82
C ASN A 69 -16.18 4.62 -12.88
N THR A 70 -14.91 4.24 -13.06
CA THR A 70 -14.50 3.10 -13.89
C THR A 70 -14.81 1.80 -13.16
N ILE A 71 -15.37 0.82 -13.87
CA ILE A 71 -15.67 -0.50 -13.29
C ILE A 71 -14.35 -1.22 -12.94
N GLY A 72 -14.23 -1.68 -11.69
CA GLY A 72 -13.05 -2.40 -11.20
C GLY A 72 -11.84 -1.53 -10.87
N ASN A 73 -12.04 -0.23 -10.64
CA ASN A 73 -10.96 0.69 -10.26
C ASN A 73 -10.63 0.71 -8.76
N ASP A 74 -11.41 -0.01 -7.95
CA ASP A 74 -11.34 -0.02 -6.50
C ASP A 74 -9.96 -0.44 -6.00
N ASP A 75 -9.40 -1.54 -6.51
CA ASP A 75 -8.07 -2.01 -6.12
C ASP A 75 -6.98 -0.96 -6.33
N TYR A 76 -7.05 -0.22 -7.44
CA TYR A 76 -6.10 0.85 -7.73
C TYR A 76 -6.18 1.94 -6.67
N PHE A 77 -7.39 2.41 -6.34
CA PHE A 77 -7.57 3.48 -5.36
C PHE A 77 -7.31 3.01 -3.92
N HIS A 78 -7.59 1.75 -3.59
CA HIS A 78 -7.20 1.12 -2.32
C HIS A 78 -5.68 1.13 -2.13
N CYS A 79 -4.94 0.67 -3.14
CA CYS A 79 -3.49 0.70 -3.15
C CYS A 79 -2.96 2.14 -3.09
N LYS A 80 -3.46 3.04 -3.94
CA LYS A 80 -3.00 4.43 -4.07
C LYS A 80 -3.18 5.22 -2.77
N ALA A 81 -4.37 5.15 -2.15
CA ALA A 81 -4.66 5.83 -0.90
C ALA A 81 -3.70 5.41 0.22
N ASN A 82 -3.45 4.10 0.32
CA ASN A 82 -2.57 3.54 1.33
C ASN A 82 -1.10 3.85 1.08
N TYR A 83 -0.67 3.87 -0.18
CA TYR A 83 0.68 4.29 -0.54
C TYR A 83 0.92 5.74 -0.14
N GLU A 84 0.05 6.66 -0.58
CA GLU A 84 0.23 8.10 -0.36
C GLU A 84 0.20 8.45 1.13
N ALA A 85 -0.73 7.87 1.89
CA ALA A 85 -0.79 8.06 3.32
C ALA A 85 0.44 7.46 4.04
N ALA A 86 0.95 6.31 3.60
CA ALA A 86 2.15 5.69 4.19
C ALA A 86 3.45 6.42 3.83
N ASP A 87 3.57 7.04 2.64
CA ASP A 87 4.76 7.84 2.26
C ASP A 87 4.96 9.09 3.13
N ARG A 88 3.92 9.50 3.87
CA ARG A 88 4.04 10.59 4.87
C ARG A 88 4.85 10.20 6.10
N GLY A 89 5.04 8.90 6.36
CA GLY A 89 5.77 8.38 7.51
C GLY A 89 4.94 7.41 8.36
N ASP A 90 5.51 6.99 9.49
CA ASP A 90 4.95 5.91 10.32
C ASP A 90 3.55 6.20 10.84
N LEU A 91 3.26 7.45 11.22
CA LEU A 91 1.93 7.83 11.67
C LEU A 91 0.93 7.80 10.51
N GLY A 92 1.34 8.24 9.32
CA GLY A 92 0.52 8.15 8.12
C GLY A 92 0.18 6.70 7.75
N ARG A 93 1.16 5.79 7.85
CA ARG A 93 0.95 4.35 7.67
C ARG A 93 -0.03 3.76 8.69
N ALA A 94 0.10 4.13 9.96
CA ALA A 94 -0.80 3.66 11.01
C ALA A 94 -2.24 4.15 10.79
N ILE A 95 -2.40 5.41 10.38
CA ILE A 95 -3.70 6.00 10.04
C ILE A 95 -4.31 5.32 8.81
N ALA A 96 -3.51 5.06 7.76
CA ALA A 96 -3.96 4.36 6.57
C ALA A 96 -4.50 2.95 6.91
N GLN A 97 -3.77 2.21 7.75
CA GLN A 97 -4.22 0.90 8.23
C GLN A 97 -5.54 1.01 8.99
N TRP A 98 -5.62 1.90 9.99
CA TRP A 98 -6.80 2.03 10.82
C TRP A 98 -8.05 2.44 10.01
N LEU A 99 -7.92 3.42 9.12
CA LEU A 99 -9.02 3.87 8.26
C LEU A 99 -9.43 2.80 7.24
N GLY A 100 -8.47 2.11 6.63
CA GLY A 100 -8.75 0.99 5.72
C GLY A 100 -9.50 -0.13 6.44
N ASP A 101 -9.01 -0.56 7.61
CA ASP A 101 -9.67 -1.62 8.38
C ASP A 101 -11.10 -1.25 8.78
N LYS A 102 -11.33 0.02 9.16
CA LYS A 102 -12.67 0.55 9.48
C LYS A 102 -13.59 0.63 8.27
N LYS A 103 -13.07 1.04 7.11
CA LYS A 103 -13.83 1.02 5.85
C LYS A 103 -14.28 -0.40 5.52
N GLU A 104 -13.37 -1.37 5.56
CA GLU A 104 -13.74 -2.74 5.16
C GLU A 104 -14.66 -3.44 6.17
N ASP A 105 -14.56 -3.12 7.47
CA ASP A 105 -15.55 -3.59 8.44
C ASP A 105 -16.93 -2.99 8.15
N PHE A 106 -17.01 -1.71 7.75
CA PHE A 106 -18.27 -1.10 7.35
C PHE A 106 -18.83 -1.69 6.04
N ASP A 107 -17.97 -1.85 5.03
CA ASP A 107 -18.37 -2.40 3.73
C ASP A 107 -18.77 -3.89 3.85
N TYR A 108 -18.17 -4.67 4.74
CA TYR A 108 -18.60 -6.04 5.05
C TYR A 108 -20.09 -6.14 5.42
N TYR A 109 -20.57 -5.28 6.32
CA TYR A 109 -21.99 -5.27 6.70
C TYR A 109 -22.87 -4.68 5.60
N LYS A 110 -22.40 -3.62 4.94
CA LYS A 110 -23.13 -2.96 3.85
C LYS A 110 -23.30 -3.85 2.63
N ASN A 111 -22.31 -4.67 2.29
CA ASN A 111 -22.36 -5.61 1.17
C ASN A 111 -23.35 -6.75 1.44
N GLN A 112 -23.47 -7.20 2.69
CA GLN A 112 -24.53 -8.14 3.08
C GLN A 112 -25.93 -7.54 2.92
N LEU A 113 -26.11 -6.27 3.32
CA LEU A 113 -27.38 -5.56 3.09
C LEU A 113 -27.70 -5.37 1.59
N ARG A 114 -26.70 -5.49 0.72
CA ARG A 114 -26.84 -5.45 -0.75
C ARG A 114 -27.00 -6.82 -1.39
N GLY A 115 -27.06 -7.89 -0.58
CA GLY A 115 -27.36 -9.24 -1.05
C GLY A 115 -26.14 -10.17 -1.18
N LEU A 116 -24.92 -9.75 -0.82
CA LEU A 116 -23.79 -10.68 -0.75
C LEU A 116 -23.96 -11.64 0.44
N SER A 117 -23.58 -12.89 0.24
CA SER A 117 -23.47 -13.84 1.34
C SER A 117 -22.36 -13.42 2.32
N PRO A 118 -22.41 -13.88 3.59
CA PRO A 118 -21.35 -13.62 4.54
C PRO A 118 -19.96 -14.09 4.08
N LEU A 119 -19.90 -15.13 3.25
CA LEU A 119 -18.66 -15.63 2.66
C LEU A 119 -18.11 -14.66 1.61
N GLU A 120 -18.95 -14.24 0.65
CA GLU A 120 -18.56 -13.29 -0.39
C GLU A 120 -18.10 -11.96 0.21
N ALA A 121 -18.88 -11.40 1.15
CA ALA A 121 -18.49 -10.18 1.85
C ALA A 121 -17.19 -10.34 2.66
N SER A 122 -16.92 -11.53 3.20
CA SER A 122 -15.65 -11.81 3.90
C SER A 122 -14.47 -11.88 2.93
N LEU A 123 -14.65 -12.49 1.77
CA LEU A 123 -13.60 -12.59 0.73
C LEU A 123 -13.25 -11.21 0.18
N ASP A 124 -14.25 -10.38 -0.09
CA ASP A 124 -14.13 -8.98 -0.49
C ASP A 124 -13.32 -8.17 0.55
N ARG A 125 -13.73 -8.22 1.82
CA ARG A 125 -12.98 -7.57 2.92
C ARG A 125 -11.52 -8.04 3.02
N ILE A 126 -11.25 -9.33 2.83
CA ILE A 126 -9.88 -9.88 2.90
C ILE A 126 -9.05 -9.38 1.72
N HIS A 127 -9.63 -9.35 0.53
CA HIS A 127 -9.01 -8.84 -0.69
C HIS A 127 -8.65 -7.36 -0.53
N ASP A 128 -9.59 -6.51 -0.16
CA ASP A 128 -9.37 -5.07 0.02
C ASP A 128 -8.31 -4.78 1.10
N ARG A 129 -8.33 -5.51 2.22
CA ARG A 129 -7.28 -5.41 3.24
C ARG A 129 -5.90 -5.78 2.72
N ASN A 130 -5.80 -6.79 1.85
CA ASN A 130 -4.55 -7.19 1.23
C ASN A 130 -4.06 -6.11 0.26
N VAL A 131 -4.93 -5.54 -0.58
CA VAL A 131 -4.58 -4.47 -1.51
C VAL A 131 -4.15 -3.20 -0.75
N ASN A 132 -4.89 -2.83 0.30
CA ASN A 132 -4.53 -1.75 1.22
C ASN A 132 -3.12 -1.98 1.80
N LYS A 133 -2.82 -3.20 2.26
CA LYS A 133 -1.50 -3.57 2.81
C LYS A 133 -0.39 -3.46 1.76
N ILE A 134 -0.64 -3.91 0.53
CA ILE A 134 0.33 -3.81 -0.58
C ILE A 134 0.70 -2.34 -0.82
N GLY A 135 -0.29 -1.43 -0.88
CA GLY A 135 -0.02 0.01 -1.02
C GLY A 135 0.90 0.55 0.08
N ARG A 136 0.61 0.23 1.34
CA ARG A 136 1.46 0.65 2.49
C ARG A 136 2.87 0.07 2.40
N GLN A 137 3.01 -1.19 2.02
CA GLN A 137 4.32 -1.85 1.89
C GLN A 137 5.14 -1.28 0.73
N ARG A 138 4.50 -0.98 -0.41
CA ARG A 138 5.16 -0.38 -1.57
C ARG A 138 5.65 1.04 -1.29
N ALA A 139 4.95 1.81 -0.46
CA ALA A 139 5.46 3.12 0.00
C ALA A 139 6.74 2.99 0.83
N GLN A 140 6.85 1.92 1.62
CA GLN A 140 8.03 1.62 2.43
C GLN A 140 9.12 0.87 1.66
N SER A 141 8.87 0.45 0.41
CA SER A 141 9.82 -0.35 -0.37
C SER A 141 10.95 0.48 -0.97
N GLY A 142 10.63 1.74 -1.31
CA GLY A 142 11.51 2.66 -2.04
C GLY A 142 11.68 2.36 -3.52
N LEU A 143 11.14 1.23 -3.98
CA LEU A 143 11.21 0.81 -5.38
C LEU A 143 10.39 1.72 -6.31
N TYR A 144 9.48 2.50 -5.74
CA TYR A 144 8.55 3.34 -6.49
C TYR A 144 8.70 4.79 -6.09
N SER A 145 8.72 5.67 -7.09
CA SER A 145 8.85 7.12 -6.90
C SER A 145 7.51 7.80 -6.60
N ASN A 146 6.40 7.15 -6.95
CA ASN A 146 5.05 7.66 -6.79
C ASN A 146 4.03 6.51 -6.70
N SER A 147 2.82 6.86 -6.26
CA SER A 147 1.73 5.90 -6.06
C SER A 147 1.16 5.31 -7.35
N ARG A 148 1.25 6.03 -8.47
CA ARG A 148 0.76 5.53 -9.76
C ARG A 148 1.59 4.34 -10.21
N ASP A 149 2.91 4.50 -10.27
CA ASP A 149 3.83 3.40 -10.61
C ASP A 149 3.71 2.26 -9.59
N ALA A 150 3.60 2.60 -8.30
CA ALA A 150 3.45 1.62 -7.25
C ALA A 150 2.17 0.81 -7.35
N CYS A 151 1.10 1.33 -7.94
CA CYS A 151 -0.21 0.67 -7.98
C CYS A 151 -0.64 0.29 -9.40
N GLU A 152 0.24 0.43 -10.39
CA GLU A 152 -0.05 0.16 -11.80
C GLU A 152 -0.57 -1.26 -12.04
N SER A 153 -0.10 -2.25 -11.27
CA SER A 153 -0.58 -3.63 -11.36
C SER A 153 -2.09 -3.80 -11.08
N PHE A 154 -2.72 -2.82 -10.42
CA PHE A 154 -4.15 -2.78 -10.13
C PHE A 154 -4.92 -1.82 -11.04
N ARG A 155 -4.23 -1.09 -11.92
CA ARG A 155 -4.84 -0.10 -12.79
C ARG A 155 -5.59 -0.81 -13.92
N VAL A 156 -6.89 -0.55 -14.03
CA VAL A 156 -7.72 -1.07 -15.12
C VAL A 156 -7.82 -0.06 -16.27
N LYS A 157 -8.07 -0.56 -17.48
CA LYS A 157 -8.32 0.28 -18.66
C LYS A 157 -9.53 1.17 -18.41
N GLY A 158 -9.35 2.48 -18.55
CA GLY A 158 -10.41 3.48 -18.42
C GLY A 158 -10.25 4.44 -17.23
N ILE A 159 -9.39 4.10 -16.25
CA ILE A 159 -9.06 5.05 -15.17
C ILE A 159 -8.42 6.30 -15.80
N ASN A 160 -8.93 7.47 -15.44
CA ASN A 160 -8.44 8.76 -15.93
C ASN A 160 -6.94 8.91 -15.61
N ASP A 161 -6.16 9.35 -16.60
CA ASP A 161 -4.72 9.59 -16.49
C ASP A 161 -4.33 10.66 -15.47
N ASP A 162 -5.28 11.49 -15.02
CA ASP A 162 -5.06 12.41 -13.90
C ASP A 162 -4.88 11.69 -12.55
N TYR A 163 -5.29 10.41 -12.46
CA TYR A 163 -5.21 9.60 -11.24
C TYR A 163 -4.02 8.65 -11.22
#